data_AF-A0A7W7RPT7-F1
#
_entry.id   AF-A0A7W7RPT7-F1
#
_cell.length_a   1.000
_cell.length_b   1.000
_cell.length_c   1.000
_cell.angle_alpha   90.00
_cell.angle_beta   90.00
_cell.angle_gamma   90.00
#
_symmetry.space_group_name_H-M   'P 1'
#
loop_
_entity.id
_entity.type
_entity.pdbx_description
1 polymer ?
#
loop_
_entity_poly.entity_id
_entity_poly.type
_entity_poly.pdbx_seq_one_letter_code
_entity_poly.pdbx_strand_id
1 'polypeptide(L)'
;MFEGAGPPSLERRVAPGAISRWSATKGLSFVPLRPELVVEVAYDHMEGRRFRHTAQFRRQRDDRTPESCTYEQLEQPVSYDLDDILAG
;
A
#
# COMPACT_ATOMS: atom_id res chain seq x y z
N MET A 1 -25.53 -25.19 -20.30
CA MET A 1 -24.17 -25.67 -19.98
C MET A 1 -23.24 -24.81 -20.83
N PHE A 2 -22.65 -23.74 -20.34
CA PHE A 2 -21.70 -23.65 -19.22
C PHE A 2 -22.02 -22.47 -18.28
N GLU A 3 -22.00 -22.75 -16.98
CA GLU A 3 -21.96 -21.77 -15.90
C GLU A 3 -20.54 -21.21 -15.73
N GLY A 4 -20.45 -20.00 -15.14
CA GLY A 4 -19.39 -19.69 -14.18
C GLY A 4 -18.24 -18.83 -14.68
N ALA A 5 -18.40 -17.52 -14.59
CA ALA A 5 -17.31 -16.60 -14.25
C ALA A 5 -17.92 -15.36 -13.57
N GLY A 6 -18.21 -15.47 -12.28
CA GLY A 6 -18.43 -14.29 -11.45
C GLY A 6 -17.17 -13.40 -11.49
N PRO A 7 -17.31 -12.07 -11.35
CA PRO A 7 -16.15 -11.19 -11.37
C PRO A 7 -15.11 -11.64 -10.34
N PRO A 8 -13.80 -11.50 -10.62
CA PRO A 8 -12.76 -11.95 -9.73
C PRO A 8 -12.98 -11.35 -8.34
N SER A 9 -13.01 -12.22 -7.34
CA SER A 9 -13.14 -11.87 -5.92
C SER A 9 -12.13 -10.77 -5.62
N LEU A 10 -12.62 -9.56 -5.37
CA LEU A 10 -11.79 -8.50 -4.81
C LEU A 10 -11.25 -9.05 -3.49
N GLU A 11 -9.97 -9.41 -3.46
CA GLU A 11 -9.24 -9.82 -2.26
C GLU A 11 -9.75 -8.98 -1.09
N ARG A 12 -10.12 -9.64 0.00
CA ARG A 12 -10.84 -9.05 1.14
C ARG A 12 -9.99 -7.93 1.77
N ARG A 13 -10.05 -6.75 1.16
CA ARG A 13 -9.47 -5.51 1.66
C ARG A 13 -10.24 -5.22 2.94
N VAL A 14 -9.58 -5.36 4.08
CA VAL A 14 -10.09 -4.82 5.33
C VAL A 14 -10.11 -3.31 5.13
N ALA A 15 -11.27 -2.78 4.75
CA ALA A 15 -11.46 -1.36 4.57
C ALA A 15 -11.10 -0.63 5.88
N PRO A 16 -10.54 0.59 5.82
CA PRO A 16 -10.40 1.42 7.01
C PRO A 16 -11.78 1.54 7.70
N GLY A 17 -11.85 1.17 8.99
CA GLY A 17 -13.12 1.10 9.73
C GLY A 17 -13.82 -0.28 9.74
N ALA A 18 -13.25 -1.30 9.09
CA ALA A 18 -13.77 -2.65 9.16
C ALA A 18 -13.62 -3.25 10.57
N ILE A 19 -14.65 -3.97 11.00
CA ILE A 19 -14.73 -4.58 12.33
C ILE A 19 -13.64 -5.65 12.45
N SER A 20 -12.72 -5.43 13.38
CA SER A 20 -11.69 -6.41 13.76
C SER A 20 -11.99 -6.96 15.16
N ARG A 21 -11.49 -8.17 15.45
CA ARG A 21 -11.56 -8.79 16.79
C ARG A 21 -11.00 -7.89 17.92
N TRP A 22 -10.14 -6.93 17.57
CA TRP A 22 -9.50 -6.00 18.50
C TRP A 22 -10.23 -4.65 18.60
N SER A 23 -11.29 -4.45 17.82
CA SER A 23 -11.98 -3.16 17.66
C SER A 23 -13.46 -3.20 18.00
N ALA A 24 -13.94 -4.30 18.59
CA ALA A 24 -15.37 -4.61 18.77
C ALA A 24 -16.22 -3.51 19.45
N THR A 25 -15.61 -2.65 20.28
CA THR A 25 -16.31 -1.58 21.02
C THR A 25 -15.83 -0.18 20.63
N LYS A 26 -14.87 -0.03 19.70
CA LYS A 26 -14.38 1.28 19.29
C LYS A 26 -15.25 1.84 18.17
N GLY A 27 -15.54 3.14 18.22
CA GLY A 27 -16.09 3.87 17.09
C GLY A 27 -15.12 3.78 15.91
N LEU A 28 -15.51 3.03 14.88
CA LEU A 28 -14.69 2.76 13.69
C LEU A 28 -15.07 3.67 12.52
N SER A 29 -15.56 4.88 12.80
CA SER A 29 -15.92 5.83 11.74
C SER A 29 -14.66 6.23 10.97
N PHE A 30 -14.66 5.94 9.68
CA PHE A 30 -13.63 6.37 8.74
C PHE A 30 -14.24 7.38 7.77
N VAL A 31 -13.63 8.55 7.68
CA VAL A 31 -13.97 9.56 6.68
C VAL A 31 -12.80 9.64 5.71
N PRO A 32 -13.00 9.29 4.42
CA PRO A 32 -11.93 9.42 3.44
C PRO A 32 -11.58 10.91 3.26
N LEU A 33 -10.28 11.21 3.26
CA LEU A 33 -9.79 12.54 2.99
C LEU A 33 -9.38 12.67 1.53
N ARG A 34 -9.52 13.88 0.98
CA ARG A 34 -8.94 14.21 -0.32
C ARG A 34 -7.41 14.34 -0.17
N PRO A 35 -6.62 13.77 -1.08
CA PRO A 35 -5.17 13.94 -1.06
C PRO A 35 -4.83 15.35 -1.55
N GLU A 36 -4.61 16.27 -0.62
CA GLU A 36 -4.27 17.68 -0.93
C GLU A 36 -2.82 18.03 -0.58
N LEU A 37 -2.17 17.27 0.30
CA LEU A 37 -0.83 17.53 0.80
C LEU A 37 0.14 16.41 0.46
N VAL A 38 1.36 16.78 0.12
CA VAL A 38 2.46 15.83 -0.16
C VAL A 38 3.48 15.88 0.96
N VAL A 39 3.93 14.70 1.39
CA VAL A 39 4.97 14.54 2.40
C VAL A 39 6.03 13.57 1.92
N GLU A 40 7.26 13.81 2.32
CA GLU A 40 8.35 12.87 2.18
C GLU A 40 8.42 11.98 3.42
N VAL A 41 8.59 10.68 3.18
CA VAL A 41 8.74 9.68 4.22
C VAL A 41 9.99 8.84 3.94
N ALA A 42 10.66 8.39 5.01
CA ALA A 42 11.57 7.25 4.90
C ALA A 42 10.80 5.97 5.17
N TYR A 43 11.07 4.96 4.36
CA TYR A 43 10.51 3.63 4.49
C TYR A 43 11.64 2.60 4.43
N ASP A 44 11.37 1.41 4.95
CA ASP A 44 12.30 0.29 4.91
C ASP A 44 12.09 -0.53 3.64
N HIS A 45 10.91 -1.14 3.49
CA HIS A 45 10.55 -1.87 2.27
C HIS A 45 9.05 -1.82 1.97
N MET A 46 8.70 -2.18 0.73
CA MET A 46 7.33 -2.30 0.24
C MET A 46 6.79 -3.72 0.44
N GLU A 47 5.52 -3.83 0.79
CA GLU A 47 4.75 -5.07 0.77
C GLU A 47 3.62 -4.90 -0.26
N GLY A 48 3.87 -5.33 -1.50
CA GLY A 48 2.99 -5.04 -2.64
C GLY A 48 2.85 -3.53 -2.86
N ARG A 49 1.67 -2.97 -2.57
CA ARG A 49 1.35 -1.54 -2.81
C ARG A 49 1.39 -0.66 -1.55
N ARG A 50 1.86 -1.17 -0.40
CA ARG A 50 1.97 -0.45 0.87
C ARG A 50 3.40 -0.48 1.42
N PHE A 51 3.73 0.50 2.26
CA PHE A 51 4.93 0.40 3.11
C PHE A 51 4.75 -0.70 4.15
N ARG A 52 5.78 -1.51 4.34
CA ARG A 52 5.90 -2.36 5.51
C ARG A 52 6.54 -1.58 6.64
N HIS A 53 6.00 -1.78 7.85
CA HIS A 53 6.29 -0.98 9.03
C HIS A 53 5.88 0.49 8.88
N THR A 54 5.89 1.22 9.99
CA THR A 54 5.48 2.63 9.98
C THR A 54 6.49 3.45 9.19
N ALA A 55 6.04 4.07 8.11
CA ALA A 55 6.84 5.05 7.36
C ALA A 55 7.11 6.27 8.26
N GLN A 56 8.36 6.72 8.27
CA GLN A 56 8.82 7.80 9.13
C GLN A 56 8.70 9.12 8.38
N PHE A 57 7.86 10.02 8.87
CA PHE A 57 7.71 11.36 8.31
C PHE A 57 9.06 12.11 8.32
N ARG A 58 9.39 12.76 7.19
CA ARG A 58 10.61 13.56 7.04
C ARG A 58 10.30 15.03 6.89
N ARG A 59 9.56 15.41 5.85
CA ARG A 59 9.19 16.81 5.60
C ARG A 59 7.91 16.91 4.78
N GLN A 60 7.24 18.06 4.86
CA GLN A 60 6.24 18.45 3.87
C GLN A 60 6.92 18.83 2.55
N ARG A 61 6.24 18.59 1.43
CA ARG A 61 6.71 18.86 0.07
C ARG A 61 5.72 19.80 -0.62
N ASP A 62 5.74 21.06 -0.24
CA ASP A 62 4.91 22.11 -0.85
C ASP A 62 5.30 22.38 -2.32
N ASP A 63 6.45 21.85 -2.74
CA ASP A 63 6.96 21.89 -4.11
C ASP A 63 6.39 20.78 -5.01
N ARG A 64 5.52 19.90 -4.49
CA ARG A 64 4.96 18.77 -5.24
C ARG A 64 3.44 18.74 -5.16
N THR A 65 2.81 18.29 -6.24
CA THR A 65 1.36 18.07 -6.29
C THR A 65 1.02 16.61 -6.00
N PRO A 66 -0.17 16.29 -5.48
CA PRO A 66 -0.59 14.92 -5.20
C PRO A 66 -0.49 13.98 -6.42
N GLU A 67 -0.73 14.48 -7.63
CA GLU A 67 -0.66 13.72 -8.88
C GLU A 67 0.78 13.35 -9.25
N SER A 68 1.76 14.10 -8.76
CA SER A 68 3.18 13.81 -8.98
C SER A 68 3.69 12.65 -8.12
N CYS A 69 2.94 12.17 -7.14
CA CYS A 69 3.32 11.07 -6.24
C CYS A 69 3.01 9.71 -6.88
N THR A 70 3.96 9.17 -7.66
CA THR A 70 3.81 7.91 -8.38
C THR A 70 4.73 6.81 -7.85
N TYR A 71 4.41 5.55 -8.13
CA TYR A 71 5.23 4.39 -7.74
C TYR A 71 6.60 4.36 -8.43
N GLU A 72 6.80 5.12 -9.50
CA GLU A 72 8.09 5.24 -10.21
C GLU A 72 9.18 5.89 -9.35
N GLN A 73 8.79 6.54 -8.25
CA GLN A 73 9.70 7.16 -7.28
C GLN A 73 10.33 6.14 -6.33
N LEU A 74 9.75 4.94 -6.24
CA LEU A 74 10.25 3.90 -5.37
C LEU A 74 11.39 3.18 -6.07
N GLU A 75 12.51 3.05 -5.36
CA GLU A 75 13.61 2.23 -5.82
C GLU A 75 13.16 0.76 -5.83
N GLN A 76 13.15 0.15 -7.03
CA GLN A 76 12.89 -1.28 -7.16
C GLN A 76 14.19 -2.03 -6.91
N PRO A 77 14.21 -3.01 -5.99
CA PRO A 77 15.39 -3.85 -5.81
C PRO A 77 15.69 -4.59 -7.11
N VAL A 78 16.98 -4.74 -7.42
CA VAL A 78 17.45 -5.49 -8.57
C VAL A 78 16.88 -6.91 -8.48
N SER A 79 16.13 -7.33 -9.50
CA SER A 79 15.63 -8.70 -9.60
C SER A 79 16.82 -9.62 -9.86
N TYR A 80 17.03 -10.61 -8.99
CA TYR A 80 17.98 -11.68 -9.24
C TYR A 80 17.25 -12.92 -9.74
N ASP A 81 17.87 -13.63 -10.67
CA ASP A 81 17.44 -14.97 -11.01
C ASP A 81 17.82 -15.89 -9.84
N LEU A 82 16.81 -16.57 -9.28
CA LEU A 82 17.02 -17.49 -8.17
C LEU A 82 17.73 -18.76 -8.63
N ASP A 83 17.55 -19.17 -9.89
CA ASP A 83 18.22 -20.34 -10.45
C ASP A 83 19.74 -20.08 -10.51
N ASP A 84 20.17 -18.87 -10.89
CA ASP A 84 21.59 -18.49 -10.91
C ASP A 84 22.23 -18.46 -9.51
N ILE A 85 21.44 -18.15 -8.46
CA ILE A 85 21.93 -18.11 -7.07
C ILE A 85 21.95 -19.51 -6.45
N LEU A 86 21.01 -20.37 -6.82
CA LEU A 86 20.84 -21.70 -6.25
C LEU A 86 21.61 -22.79 -7.00
N ALA A 87 22.02 -22.54 -8.25
CA ALA A 87 22.77 -23.48 -9.10
C ALA A 87 24.29 -23.49 -8.85
N GLY A 88 24.74 -23.08 -7.65
CA GLY A 88 26.16 -23.01 -7.26
C GLY A 88 27.03 -24.19 -7.69
#